data_AF-A0A1Q3AQG5-F1
#
_entry.id   AF-A0A1Q3AQG5-F1
#
_cell.length_a   1.000
_cell.length_b   1.000
_cell.length_c   1.000
_cell.angle_alpha   90.00
_cell.angle_beta   90.00
_cell.angle_gamma   90.00
#
_symmetry.space_group_name_H-M   'P 1'
#
loop_
_entity.id
_entity.type
_entity.pdbx_description
1 polymer ?
#
loop_
_entity_poly.entity_id
_entity_poly.type
_entity_poly.pdbx_seq_one_letter_code
_entity_poly.pdbx_strand_id
1 'polypeptide(L)'
;EHKMINKENASLKHEIECLRNKPIDNKIASLEKENETLKLEVDALKKMFSKFSNSSEKLDNLLGIRRCVFNKAGLGYDEMNNVKHFQKYIEKKDTKNTSTSITCNYCNKNGHTTHNCYHRKKEMHKRNKFKQNIFFRNQMFKLRTIWIPKGTFITNPPGPKATWVPKSPT
;
A
#
# COMPACT_ATOMS: atom_id res chain seq x y z
N GLU A 1 -50.87 -66.21 13.16
CA GLU A 1 -49.98 -65.37 12.32
C GLU A 1 -50.62 -64.05 11.90
N HIS A 2 -51.77 -64.04 11.20
CA HIS A 2 -52.41 -62.82 10.68
C HIS A 2 -52.61 -61.66 11.67
N LYS A 3 -52.97 -61.95 12.93
CA LYS A 3 -53.23 -60.93 13.96
C LYS A 3 -51.95 -60.22 14.42
N MET A 4 -50.82 -60.92 14.39
CA MET A 4 -49.50 -60.40 14.76
C MET A 4 -48.96 -59.51 13.64
N ILE A 5 -49.07 -59.99 12.39
CA ILE A 5 -48.72 -59.23 11.18
C ILE A 5 -49.50 -57.91 11.10
N ASN A 6 -50.80 -57.92 11.41
CA ASN A 6 -51.61 -56.69 11.42
C ASN A 6 -51.17 -55.67 12.49
N LYS A 7 -50.72 -56.14 13.66
CA LYS A 7 -50.23 -55.27 14.73
C LYS A 7 -48.88 -54.64 14.37
N GLU A 8 -48.01 -55.41 13.73
CA GLU A 8 -46.72 -54.95 13.23
C GLU A 8 -46.89 -53.94 12.09
N ASN A 9 -47.79 -54.21 11.13
CA ASN A 9 -48.14 -53.26 10.07
C ASN A 9 -48.72 -51.94 10.60
N ALA A 10 -49.52 -51.98 11.67
CA ALA A 10 -50.02 -50.76 12.31
C ALA A 10 -48.90 -49.95 12.97
N SER A 11 -47.92 -50.63 13.59
CA SER A 11 -46.76 -49.99 14.22
C SER A 11 -45.83 -49.36 13.18
N LEU A 12 -45.53 -50.09 12.10
CA LEU A 12 -44.71 -49.60 10.99
C LEU A 12 -45.36 -48.39 10.29
N LYS A 13 -46.68 -48.41 10.09
CA LYS A 13 -47.42 -47.25 9.55
C LYS A 13 -47.28 -46.01 10.44
N HIS A 14 -47.42 -46.18 11.76
CA HIS A 14 -47.27 -45.09 12.70
C HIS A 14 -45.83 -44.54 12.70
N GLU A 15 -44.82 -45.41 12.63
CA GLU A 15 -43.41 -45.02 12.58
C GLU A 15 -43.06 -44.26 11.29
N ILE A 16 -43.57 -44.71 10.14
CA ILE A 16 -43.45 -44.00 8.85
C ILE A 16 -44.07 -42.60 8.93
N GLU A 17 -45.24 -42.47 9.55
CA GLU A 17 -45.91 -41.18 9.69
C GLU A 17 -45.16 -40.22 10.63
N CYS A 18 -44.64 -40.71 11.77
CA CYS A 18 -43.76 -39.94 12.64
C CYS A 18 -42.47 -39.48 11.95
N LEU A 19 -41.86 -40.34 11.11
CA LEU A 19 -40.65 -40.00 10.36
C LEU A 19 -40.94 -38.98 9.25
N ARG A 20 -42.09 -39.08 8.57
CA ARG A 20 -42.50 -38.13 7.53
C ARG A 20 -42.76 -36.73 8.09
N ASN A 21 -43.22 -36.64 9.33
CA ASN A 21 -43.48 -35.37 10.01
C ASN A 21 -42.23 -34.72 10.62
N LYS A 22 -41.03 -35.32 10.49
CA LYS A 22 -39.78 -34.65 10.89
C LYS A 22 -39.55 -33.42 9.99
N PRO A 23 -39.19 -32.25 10.54
CA PRO A 23 -39.10 -30.99 9.81
C PRO A 23 -37.76 -30.90 9.05
N ILE A 24 -37.50 -31.88 8.20
CA ILE A 24 -36.31 -31.95 7.36
C ILE A 24 -36.36 -30.80 6.34
N ASP A 25 -37.53 -30.54 5.77
CA ASP A 25 -37.75 -29.50 4.76
C ASP A 25 -37.42 -28.10 5.27
N ASN A 26 -37.82 -27.75 6.50
CA ASN A 26 -37.47 -26.46 7.11
C ASN A 26 -35.96 -26.31 7.32
N LYS A 27 -35.29 -27.40 7.69
CA LYS A 27 -33.84 -27.38 7.90
C LYS A 27 -33.09 -27.26 6.58
N ILE A 28 -33.53 -27.97 5.54
CA ILE A 28 -33.03 -27.85 4.17
C ILE A 28 -33.18 -26.41 3.68
N ALA A 29 -34.38 -25.83 3.79
CA ALA A 29 -34.63 -24.46 3.34
C ALA A 29 -33.75 -23.42 4.09
N SER A 30 -33.46 -23.64 5.38
CA SER A 30 -32.55 -22.75 6.12
C SER A 30 -31.10 -22.86 5.63
N LEU A 31 -30.64 -24.09 5.38
CA LEU A 31 -29.28 -24.38 4.90
C LEU A 31 -29.07 -23.88 3.47
N GLU A 32 -30.09 -23.96 2.61
CA GLU A 32 -30.05 -23.42 1.25
C GLU A 32 -29.88 -21.91 1.25
N LYS A 33 -30.63 -21.19 2.10
CA LYS A 33 -30.47 -19.73 2.25
C LYS A 33 -29.09 -19.35 2.78
N GLU A 34 -28.61 -20.06 3.78
CA GLU A 34 -27.26 -19.83 4.31
C GLU A 34 -26.19 -20.05 3.24
N ASN A 35 -26.29 -21.12 2.44
CA ASN A 35 -25.40 -21.38 1.33
C ASN A 35 -25.43 -20.29 0.25
N GLU A 36 -26.59 -19.73 -0.08
CA GLU A 36 -26.71 -18.60 -1.00
C GLU A 36 -25.98 -17.36 -0.44
N THR A 37 -26.18 -17.05 0.84
CA THR A 37 -25.50 -15.91 1.48
C THR A 37 -23.99 -16.09 1.52
N LEU A 38 -23.50 -17.28 1.88
CA LEU A 38 -22.07 -17.58 1.91
C LEU A 38 -21.42 -17.49 0.53
N LYS A 39 -22.11 -17.94 -0.53
CA LYS A 39 -21.61 -17.78 -1.91
C LYS A 39 -21.43 -16.31 -2.28
N LEU A 40 -22.38 -15.45 -1.93
CA LEU A 40 -22.28 -14.01 -2.19
C LEU A 40 -21.12 -13.37 -1.42
N GLU A 41 -20.91 -13.74 -0.16
CA GLU A 41 -19.78 -13.26 0.65
C GLU A 41 -18.43 -13.71 0.07
N VAL A 42 -18.31 -14.98 -0.33
CA VAL A 42 -17.10 -15.52 -0.96
C VAL A 42 -16.76 -14.77 -2.24
N ASP A 43 -17.74 -14.50 -3.10
CA ASP A 43 -17.52 -13.74 -4.33
C ASP A 43 -17.11 -12.28 -4.06
N ALA A 44 -17.72 -11.64 -3.06
CA ALA A 44 -17.35 -10.30 -2.63
C ALA A 44 -15.91 -10.25 -2.08
N LEU A 45 -15.54 -11.21 -1.23
CA LEU A 45 -14.20 -11.35 -0.68
C LEU A 45 -13.17 -11.61 -1.78
N LYS A 46 -13.47 -12.50 -2.72
CA LYS A 46 -12.59 -12.81 -3.86
C LYS A 46 -12.34 -11.57 -4.72
N LYS A 47 -13.38 -10.75 -4.94
CA LYS A 47 -13.27 -9.46 -5.65
C LYS A 47 -12.45 -8.42 -4.88
N MET A 48 -12.53 -8.42 -3.55
CA MET A 48 -11.71 -7.52 -2.72
C MET A 48 -10.26 -7.98 -2.70
N PHE A 49 -10.02 -9.28 -2.58
CA PHE A 49 -8.70 -9.90 -2.57
C PHE A 49 -7.96 -9.67 -3.89
N SER A 50 -8.62 -9.82 -5.04
CA SER A 50 -7.98 -9.55 -6.34
C SER A 50 -7.52 -8.09 -6.47
N LYS A 51 -8.33 -7.13 -6.00
CA LYS A 51 -7.92 -5.70 -5.96
C LYS A 51 -6.73 -5.46 -5.04
N PHE A 52 -6.73 -6.08 -3.85
CA PHE A 52 -5.64 -5.95 -2.88
C PHE A 52 -4.34 -6.57 -3.41
N SER A 53 -4.41 -7.76 -4.01
CA SER A 53 -3.27 -8.43 -4.63
C SER A 53 -2.62 -7.54 -5.69
N ASN A 54 -3.41 -6.89 -6.55
CA ASN A 54 -2.90 -5.98 -7.57
C ASN A 54 -2.18 -4.76 -6.98
N SER A 55 -2.61 -4.28 -5.80
CA SER A 55 -1.89 -3.19 -5.11
C SER A 55 -0.62 -3.68 -4.41
N SER A 56 -0.63 -4.91 -3.87
CA SER A 56 0.56 -5.53 -3.27
C SER A 56 1.65 -5.69 -4.32
N GLU A 57 1.31 -6.24 -5.50
CA GLU A 57 2.26 -6.43 -6.59
C GLU A 57 2.87 -5.10 -7.05
N LYS A 58 2.07 -4.02 -7.13
CA LYS A 58 2.59 -2.67 -7.44
C LYS A 58 3.54 -2.16 -6.35
N LEU A 59 3.21 -2.38 -5.08
CA LEU A 59 4.07 -2.00 -3.97
C LEU A 59 5.38 -2.79 -3.99
N ASP A 60 5.30 -4.11 -4.19
CA ASP A 60 6.45 -5.00 -4.30
C ASP A 60 7.35 -4.62 -5.48
N ASN A 61 6.78 -4.27 -6.62
CA ASN A 61 7.52 -3.73 -7.76
C ASN A 61 8.22 -2.41 -7.42
N LEU A 62 7.55 -1.46 -6.75
CA LEU A 62 8.16 -0.21 -6.32
C LEU A 62 9.28 -0.41 -5.30
N LEU A 63 9.09 -1.29 -4.32
CA LEU A 63 10.08 -1.63 -3.31
C LEU A 63 11.25 -2.45 -3.90
N GLY A 64 10.96 -3.36 -4.82
CA GLY A 64 11.94 -4.13 -5.57
C GLY A 64 12.82 -3.26 -6.46
N ILE A 65 12.24 -2.27 -7.16
CA ILE A 65 12.98 -1.29 -7.96
C ILE A 65 13.86 -0.39 -7.08
N ARG A 66 13.43 -0.07 -5.85
CA ARG A 66 14.21 0.75 -4.89
C ARG A 66 15.29 -0.02 -4.13
N ARG A 67 15.24 -1.36 -4.12
CA ARG A 67 16.32 -2.20 -3.57
C ARG A 67 17.47 -2.29 -4.58
N CYS A 68 18.26 -1.22 -4.67
CA CYS A 68 19.58 -1.30 -5.27
C CYS A 68 20.33 -2.48 -4.61
N VAL A 69 20.88 -3.40 -5.42
CA VAL A 69 21.47 -4.70 -4.99
C VAL A 69 22.60 -4.54 -3.95
N PHE A 70 23.03 -3.31 -3.68
CA PHE A 70 24.14 -2.96 -2.79
C PHE A 70 23.71 -2.51 -1.39
N ASN A 71 22.46 -2.11 -1.15
CA ASN A 71 22.00 -1.64 0.15
C ASN A 71 20.82 -2.47 0.65
N LYS A 72 21.07 -3.75 0.98
CA LYS A 72 20.11 -4.60 1.69
C LYS A 72 20.41 -4.61 3.19
N ALA A 73 19.97 -3.57 3.90
CA ALA A 73 19.82 -3.63 5.35
C ALA A 73 18.34 -3.38 5.67
N GLY A 74 17.60 -4.44 6.00
CA GLY A 74 16.17 -4.38 6.27
C GLY A 74 15.69 -5.61 7.04
N LEU A 75 14.71 -5.39 7.92
CA LEU A 75 14.17 -6.39 8.85
C LEU A 75 13.69 -7.65 8.12
N GLY A 76 14.20 -8.80 8.55
CA GLY A 76 13.88 -10.13 8.02
C GLY A 76 14.85 -10.68 6.97
N TYR A 77 15.96 -9.99 6.68
CA TYR A 77 17.00 -10.53 5.79
C TYR A 77 18.03 -11.31 6.61
N ASP A 78 18.13 -12.61 6.37
CA ASP A 78 19.17 -13.45 6.95
C ASP A 78 20.43 -13.34 6.09
N GLU A 79 21.52 -12.90 6.71
CA GLU A 79 22.79 -12.51 6.08
C GLU A 79 23.58 -13.70 5.50
N MET A 80 22.96 -14.88 5.38
CA MET A 80 23.66 -16.14 5.16
C MET A 80 23.84 -16.55 3.70
N ASN A 81 23.28 -15.80 2.74
CA ASN A 81 23.58 -16.04 1.32
C ASN A 81 24.61 -15.04 0.81
N ASN A 82 25.87 -15.32 1.14
CA ASN A 82 27.08 -14.78 0.56
C ASN A 82 27.12 -15.07 -0.96
N VAL A 83 26.32 -14.35 -1.75
CA VAL A 83 26.56 -14.28 -3.18
C VAL A 83 27.89 -13.54 -3.33
N LYS A 84 28.94 -14.30 -3.67
CA LYS A 84 30.27 -13.77 -3.97
C LYS A 84 30.11 -12.64 -4.98
N HIS A 85 30.19 -11.40 -4.50
CA HIS A 85 30.15 -10.23 -5.36
C HIS A 85 31.29 -10.36 -6.38
N PHE A 86 30.97 -10.17 -7.66
CA PHE A 86 31.94 -10.12 -8.75
C PHE A 86 32.84 -8.89 -8.59
N GLN A 87 33.81 -8.96 -7.68
CA GLN A 87 34.88 -7.98 -7.51
C GLN A 87 35.79 -7.90 -8.74
N LYS A 88 35.67 -8.86 -9.67
CA LYS A 88 36.39 -8.92 -10.93
C LYS A 88 36.12 -7.74 -11.88
N TYR A 89 35.06 -6.95 -11.66
CA TYR A 89 34.74 -5.76 -12.46
C TYR A 89 35.19 -4.43 -11.82
N ILE A 90 35.62 -4.42 -10.56
CA ILE A 90 36.06 -3.19 -9.88
C ILE A 90 37.58 -2.96 -10.04
N GLU A 91 38.37 -4.01 -10.19
CA GLU A 91 39.85 -3.93 -10.09
C GLU A 91 40.60 -3.52 -11.36
N LYS A 92 39.93 -3.03 -12.43
CA LYS A 92 40.63 -2.58 -13.65
C LYS A 92 40.35 -1.12 -14.01
N LYS A 93 40.61 -0.18 -13.09
CA LYS A 93 40.75 1.22 -13.50
C LYS A 93 41.67 2.14 -12.69
N ASP A 94 42.49 1.61 -11.78
CA ASP A 94 43.38 2.46 -10.96
C ASP A 94 44.87 2.41 -11.33
N THR A 95 45.26 1.67 -12.37
CA THR A 95 46.68 1.58 -12.77
C THR A 95 46.91 1.96 -14.23
N LYS A 96 46.53 3.18 -14.61
CA LYS A 96 47.20 3.92 -15.69
C LYS A 96 47.27 5.39 -15.34
N ASN A 97 48.41 5.74 -14.74
CA ASN A 97 49.06 7.04 -14.79
C ASN A 97 48.59 7.86 -16.00
N THR A 98 47.66 8.77 -15.75
CA THR A 98 47.57 9.99 -16.55
C THR A 98 47.44 11.09 -15.52
N SER A 99 48.51 11.83 -15.32
CA SER A 99 48.48 13.16 -14.73
C SER A 99 47.72 14.11 -15.64
N THR A 100 46.47 13.78 -15.99
CA THR A 100 45.50 14.75 -16.46
C THR A 100 45.15 15.51 -15.20
N SER A 101 45.67 16.73 -15.09
CA SER A 101 45.29 17.66 -14.06
C SER A 101 43.78 17.57 -13.84
N ILE A 102 43.32 17.00 -12.72
CA ILE A 102 41.90 16.87 -12.43
C ILE A 102 41.36 18.29 -12.39
N THR A 103 40.67 18.70 -13.45
CA THR A 103 40.10 20.03 -13.59
C THR A 103 38.67 19.99 -13.09
N CYS A 104 38.30 20.98 -12.30
CA CYS A 104 36.94 21.12 -11.81
C CYS A 104 36.08 21.76 -12.90
N ASN A 105 35.05 21.07 -13.40
CA ASN A 105 34.12 21.62 -14.41
C ASN A 105 33.29 22.82 -13.92
N TYR A 106 33.32 23.14 -12.62
CA TYR A 106 32.57 24.26 -12.03
C TYR A 106 33.40 25.53 -11.91
N CYS A 107 34.67 25.43 -11.49
CA CYS A 107 35.54 26.59 -11.31
C CYS A 107 36.75 26.61 -12.25
N ASN A 108 36.86 25.63 -13.15
CA ASN A 108 37.94 25.44 -14.11
C ASN A 108 39.36 25.43 -13.49
N LYS A 109 39.47 25.10 -12.20
CA LYS A 109 40.76 24.98 -11.49
C LYS A 109 41.16 23.51 -11.35
N ASN A 110 42.47 23.29 -11.33
CA ASN A 110 43.07 21.95 -11.25
C ASN A 110 43.16 21.47 -9.78
N GLY A 111 43.32 20.17 -9.58
CA GLY A 111 43.57 19.54 -8.28
C GLY A 111 42.35 19.06 -7.50
N HIS A 112 41.12 19.22 -8.03
CA HIS A 112 39.91 18.72 -7.36
C HIS A 112 38.75 18.48 -8.32
N THR A 113 37.88 17.53 -7.98
CA THR A 113 36.66 17.23 -8.77
C THR A 113 35.54 18.22 -8.49
N THR A 114 34.55 18.29 -9.39
CA THR A 114 33.33 19.11 -9.21
C THR A 114 32.57 18.83 -7.91
N HIS A 115 32.62 17.60 -7.40
CA HIS A 115 32.01 17.25 -6.10
C HIS A 115 32.73 17.93 -4.93
N ASN A 116 34.05 18.06 -5.00
CA ASN A 116 34.89 18.60 -3.92
C ASN A 116 35.18 20.10 -4.07
N CYS A 117 34.59 20.78 -5.06
CA CYS A 117 34.80 22.20 -5.30
C CYS A 117 34.30 23.09 -4.16
N TYR A 118 35.20 23.88 -3.57
CA TYR A 118 34.88 24.83 -2.51
C TYR A 118 33.82 25.87 -2.94
N HIS A 119 33.96 26.43 -4.15
CA HIS A 119 33.01 27.43 -4.68
C HIS A 119 31.61 26.84 -4.83
N ARG A 120 31.49 25.62 -5.37
CA ARG A 120 30.19 24.93 -5.53
C ARG A 120 29.55 24.62 -4.19
N LYS A 121 30.33 24.13 -3.22
CA LYS A 121 29.84 23.86 -1.86
C LYS A 121 29.33 25.15 -1.20
N LYS A 122 30.07 26.25 -1.30
CA LYS A 122 29.68 27.56 -0.74
C LYS A 122 28.37 28.07 -1.34
N GLU A 123 28.18 27.95 -2.65
CA GLU A 123 26.93 28.31 -3.34
C GLU A 123 25.76 27.43 -2.92
N MET A 124 25.97 26.11 -2.77
CA MET A 124 24.95 25.19 -2.23
C MET A 124 24.55 25.57 -0.80
N HIS A 125 25.51 25.90 0.07
CA HIS A 125 25.23 26.35 1.44
C HIS A 125 24.42 27.66 1.47
N LYS A 126 24.75 28.65 0.62
CA LYS A 126 23.95 29.88 0.48
C LYS A 126 22.53 29.59 0.01
N ARG A 127 22.37 28.72 -0.99
CA ARG A 127 21.05 28.34 -1.54
C ARG A 127 20.20 27.59 -0.50
N ASN A 128 20.82 26.73 0.29
CA ASN A 128 20.17 26.03 1.39
C ASN A 128 19.80 27.00 2.52
N LYS A 129 20.64 27.99 2.84
CA LYS A 129 20.30 29.05 3.81
C LYS A 129 19.13 29.92 3.34
N PHE A 130 19.09 30.26 2.06
CA PHE A 130 17.96 30.99 1.46
C PHE A 130 16.66 30.16 1.49
N LYS A 131 16.71 28.87 1.14
CA LYS A 131 15.56 27.96 1.22
C LYS A 131 15.08 27.77 2.67
N GLN A 132 15.99 27.63 3.62
CA GLN A 132 15.66 27.59 5.04
C GLN A 132 14.97 28.88 5.48
N ASN A 133 15.50 30.05 5.13
CA ASN A 133 14.86 31.33 5.46
C ASN A 133 13.47 31.51 4.83
N ILE A 134 13.24 31.03 3.59
CA ILE A 134 11.90 31.00 2.99
C ILE A 134 10.98 30.05 3.76
N PHE A 135 11.46 28.86 4.13
CA PHE A 135 10.69 27.90 4.90
C PHE A 135 10.30 28.47 6.27
N PHE A 136 11.22 29.11 6.99
CA PHE A 136 10.93 29.78 8.26
C PHE A 136 9.98 31.00 8.09
N ARG A 137 10.08 31.76 6.98
CA ARG A 137 9.09 32.80 6.66
C ARG A 137 7.70 32.22 6.40
N ASN A 138 7.62 31.09 5.69
CA ASN A 138 6.36 30.41 5.41
C ASN A 138 5.79 29.71 6.65
N GLN A 139 6.61 29.41 7.65
CA GLN A 139 6.16 28.91 8.95
C GLN A 139 5.45 30.00 9.78
N MET A 140 5.79 31.29 9.58
CA MET A 140 5.08 32.43 10.17
C MET A 140 3.73 32.70 9.49
N PHE A 141 3.58 32.35 8.22
CA PHE A 141 2.27 32.22 7.58
C PHE A 141 1.70 30.84 7.90
N LYS A 142 1.26 30.64 9.16
CA LYS A 142 0.46 29.48 9.57
C LYS A 142 -0.58 29.20 8.48
N LEU A 143 -0.35 28.15 7.68
CA LEU A 143 -1.35 27.65 6.75
C LEU A 143 -2.58 27.35 7.60
N ARG A 144 -3.64 28.16 7.47
CA ARG A 144 -4.93 27.88 8.08
C ARG A 144 -5.47 26.63 7.42
N THR A 145 -5.13 25.47 7.97
CA THR A 145 -5.74 24.20 7.59
C THR A 145 -7.14 24.19 8.18
N ILE A 146 -8.15 24.43 7.34
CA ILE A 146 -9.55 24.27 7.70
C ILE A 146 -9.83 22.76 7.68
N TRP A 147 -10.39 22.24 8.77
CA TRP A 147 -10.76 20.84 8.86
C TRP A 147 -12.04 20.59 8.04
N ILE A 148 -12.01 19.63 7.11
CA ILE A 148 -13.14 19.29 6.24
C ILE A 148 -13.56 17.83 6.53
N PRO A 149 -14.84 17.57 6.83
CA PRO A 149 -15.37 16.21 6.98
C PRO A 149 -15.22 15.40 5.68
N LYS A 150 -14.90 14.11 5.79
CA LYS A 150 -14.76 13.21 4.64
C LYS A 150 -16.13 13.02 3.96
N GLY A 151 -16.26 13.43 2.69
CA GLY A 151 -17.45 13.18 1.85
C GLY A 151 -17.99 14.41 1.11
N THR A 152 -17.57 15.62 1.48
CA THR A 152 -17.99 16.87 0.80
C THR A 152 -17.01 17.25 -0.31
N PHE A 153 -17.45 17.13 -1.58
CA PHE A 153 -16.75 17.75 -2.71
C PHE A 153 -17.17 19.22 -2.78
N ILE A 154 -16.23 20.13 -2.53
CA ILE A 154 -16.47 21.58 -2.67
C ILE A 154 -16.45 21.91 -4.16
N THR A 155 -17.63 22.01 -4.78
CA THR A 155 -17.75 22.64 -6.09
C THR A 155 -17.72 24.15 -5.90
N ASN A 156 -16.61 24.76 -6.30
CA ASN A 156 -16.35 26.21 -6.34
C ASN A 156 -16.14 26.90 -4.97
N PRO A 157 -14.92 26.84 -4.38
CA PRO A 157 -14.60 27.74 -3.29
C PRO A 157 -14.60 29.19 -3.81
N PRO A 158 -15.39 30.11 -3.22
CA PRO A 158 -15.30 31.52 -3.56
C PRO A 158 -13.89 32.00 -3.25
N GLY A 159 -13.33 32.79 -4.17
CA GLY A 159 -11.92 33.17 -4.18
C GLY A 159 -11.41 33.78 -2.86
N PRO A 160 -10.09 33.99 -2.74
CA PRO A 160 -9.34 34.15 -1.48
C PRO A 160 -9.72 35.33 -0.56
N LYS A 161 -10.80 36.08 -0.84
CA LYS A 161 -11.27 37.23 -0.07
C LYS A 161 -12.76 37.19 0.33
N ALA A 162 -13.48 36.10 0.12
CA ALA A 162 -14.87 36.00 0.56
C ALA A 162 -14.96 35.36 1.97
N THR A 163 -15.22 36.17 2.99
CA THR A 163 -15.63 35.68 4.31
C THR A 163 -17.05 35.13 4.20
N TRP A 164 -17.24 33.85 4.54
CA TRP A 164 -18.56 33.21 4.50
C TRP A 164 -19.45 33.83 5.59
N VAL A 165 -20.62 34.36 5.20
CA VAL A 165 -21.65 34.84 6.13
C VAL A 165 -22.92 34.00 5.87
N PRO A 166 -23.49 33.33 6.89
CA PRO A 166 -24.74 32.62 6.73
C PRO A 166 -25.86 33.59 6.37
N LYS A 167 -26.58 33.31 5.28
CA LYS A 167 -27.83 34.00 4.97
C LYS A 167 -28.93 33.39 5.82
N SER A 168 -29.66 34.22 6.57
CA SER A 168 -30.88 33.81 7.26
C SER A 168 -31.98 33.50 6.24
N PRO A 169 -32.82 32.48 6.47
CA PRO A 169 -33.98 32.22 5.62
C PRO A 169 -34.98 33.38 5.76
N THR A 170 -35.52 33.84 4.63
CA THR A 170 -36.71 34.70 4.57
C THR A 170 -37.87 33.85 4.08
#